data_AF-A0AAD8I600-F1
#
_entry.id   AF-A0AAD8I600-F1
#
_cell.length_a   1.000
_cell.length_b   1.000
_cell.length_c   1.000
_cell.angle_alpha   90.00
_cell.angle_beta   90.00
_cell.angle_gamma   90.00
#
_symmetry.space_group_name_H-M   'P 1'
#
loop_
_entity.id
_entity.type
_entity.pdbx_description
1 polymer ?
#
loop_
_entity_poly.entity_id
_entity_poly.type
_entity_poly.pdbx_seq_one_letter_code
_entity_poly.pdbx_strand_id
1 'polypeptide(L)'
;MLIRRCVYENINKDEIHKLFPAEASPEMQRLLTLLLQKFHSEWQEDIQKERGTLPRFKTMTWDMVSQEGELMEPLAVINLKLQSNAHTQTKETDVKFQLAKNTLNTMMQSMYCIRDQLSDIGETRHEPLHQQTDMV
;
A
#
# COMPACT_ATOMS: atom_id res chain seq x y z
N MET A 1 -11.20 6.15 4.08
CA MET A 1 -10.32 7.35 4.06
C MET A 1 -10.67 8.28 2.90
N LEU A 2 -11.52 9.28 3.13
CA LEU A 2 -12.09 10.17 2.10
C LEU A 2 -11.03 11.04 1.39
N ILE A 3 -10.13 11.67 2.16
CA ILE A 3 -9.03 12.52 1.63
C ILE A 3 -8.15 11.71 0.69
N ARG A 4 -7.68 10.54 1.14
CA ARG A 4 -6.83 9.66 0.34
C ARG A 4 -7.53 9.26 -0.96
N ARG A 5 -8.82 8.91 -0.91
CA ARG A 5 -9.60 8.58 -2.11
C ARG A 5 -9.68 9.75 -3.08
N CYS A 6 -10.03 10.94 -2.59
CA CYS A 6 -10.15 12.16 -3.38
C CYS A 6 -8.87 12.48 -4.17
N VAL A 7 -7.71 12.39 -3.52
CA VAL A 7 -6.43 12.79 -4.13
C VAL A 7 -5.81 11.68 -5.00
N TYR A 8 -5.93 10.40 -4.60
CA TYR A 8 -5.38 9.28 -5.38
C TYR A 8 -6.17 8.96 -6.65
N GLU A 9 -7.51 9.07 -6.61
CA GLU A 9 -8.39 8.79 -7.76
C GLU A 9 -8.49 9.98 -8.73
N ASN A 10 -7.79 11.10 -8.44
CA ASN A 10 -7.80 12.34 -9.24
C ASN A 10 -9.22 12.82 -9.55
N ILE A 11 -10.07 12.85 -8.52
CA ILE A 11 -11.49 13.17 -8.67
C ILE A 11 -11.62 14.65 -9.02
N ASN A 12 -12.30 14.94 -10.12
CA ASN A 12 -12.50 16.32 -10.55
C ASN A 12 -13.28 17.10 -9.49
N LYS A 13 -13.01 18.40 -9.34
CA LYS A 13 -13.63 19.28 -8.35
C LYS A 13 -15.16 19.25 -8.42
N ASP A 14 -15.69 19.10 -9.63
CA ASP A 14 -17.12 19.02 -9.91
C ASP A 14 -17.74 17.69 -9.50
N GLU A 15 -16.95 16.65 -9.25
CA GLU A 15 -17.39 15.29 -8.92
C GLU A 15 -17.19 14.93 -7.45
N ILE A 16 -16.51 15.79 -6.67
CA ILE A 16 -16.25 15.55 -5.24
C ILE A 16 -17.54 15.33 -4.46
N HIS A 17 -18.65 15.98 -4.84
CA HIS A 17 -19.94 15.78 -4.20
C HIS A 17 -20.46 14.33 -4.28
N LYS A 18 -20.00 13.54 -5.27
CA LYS A 18 -20.36 12.12 -5.46
C LYS A 18 -19.67 11.19 -4.44
N LEU A 19 -18.69 11.70 -3.69
CA LEU A 19 -17.96 10.93 -2.69
C LEU A 19 -18.72 10.79 -1.37
N PHE A 20 -19.75 11.61 -1.16
CA PHE A 20 -20.46 11.66 0.11
C PHE A 20 -21.70 10.77 0.09
N PRO A 21 -21.95 10.03 1.18
CA PRO A 21 -23.19 9.28 1.36
C PRO A 21 -24.41 10.23 1.51
N ALA A 22 -25.60 9.76 1.15
CA ALA A 22 -26.85 10.54 1.20
C ALA A 22 -27.29 10.85 2.64
N GLU A 23 -26.76 10.11 3.61
CA GLU A 23 -27.00 10.24 5.05
C GLU A 23 -26.26 11.44 5.67
N ALA A 24 -25.29 12.03 4.97
CA ALA A 24 -24.56 13.21 5.45
C ALA A 24 -25.38 14.50 5.22
N SER A 25 -25.40 15.40 6.20
CA SER A 25 -26.15 16.65 6.07
C SER A 25 -25.61 17.55 4.94
N PRO A 26 -26.47 18.36 4.29
CA PRO A 26 -26.06 19.24 3.20
C PRO A 26 -24.95 20.22 3.61
N GLU A 27 -24.98 20.76 4.83
CA GLU A 27 -23.97 21.68 5.33
C GLU A 27 -22.61 20.99 5.49
N MET A 28 -22.60 19.76 6.00
CA MET A 28 -21.39 18.98 6.19
C MET A 28 -20.77 18.60 4.84
N GLN A 29 -21.57 18.14 3.90
CA GLN A 29 -21.12 17.86 2.53
C GLN A 29 -20.52 19.11 1.86
N ARG A 30 -21.16 20.28 2.03
CA ARG A 30 -20.67 21.55 1.49
C ARG A 30 -19.31 21.94 2.08
N LEU A 31 -19.18 21.89 3.41
CA LEU A 31 -17.92 22.23 4.10
C LEU A 31 -16.80 21.27 3.72
N LEU A 32 -17.07 19.96 3.70
CA LEU A 32 -16.08 18.96 3.29
C LEU A 32 -15.67 19.15 1.82
N THR A 33 -16.62 19.39 0.92
CA THR A 33 -16.33 19.69 -0.49
C THR A 33 -15.39 20.89 -0.62
N LEU A 34 -15.68 21.99 0.09
CA LEU A 34 -14.85 23.20 0.07
C LEU A 34 -13.44 22.93 0.60
N LEU A 35 -13.31 22.19 1.71
CA LEU A 35 -12.01 21.83 2.28
C LEU A 35 -11.21 20.94 1.32
N LEU A 36 -11.82 19.90 0.76
CA LEU A 36 -11.15 18.99 -0.18
C LEU A 36 -10.71 19.73 -1.43
N GLN A 37 -11.55 20.60 -2.00
CA GLN A 37 -11.19 21.42 -3.16
C GLN A 37 -10.04 22.38 -2.87
N LYS A 38 -10.02 22.99 -1.67
CA LYS A 38 -8.99 23.95 -1.26
C LYS A 38 -7.61 23.31 -1.18
N PHE A 39 -7.51 22.12 -0.61
CA PHE A 39 -6.24 21.42 -0.41
C PHE A 39 -5.91 20.42 -1.53
N HIS A 40 -6.78 20.25 -2.52
CA HIS A 40 -6.60 19.26 -3.59
C HIS A 40 -5.27 19.42 -4.32
N SER A 41 -4.89 20.64 -4.73
CA SER A 41 -3.65 20.86 -5.48
C SER A 41 -2.42 20.60 -4.63
N GLU A 42 -2.41 21.06 -3.38
CA GLU A 42 -1.30 20.87 -2.44
C GLU A 42 -1.09 19.37 -2.16
N TRP A 43 -2.17 18.64 -1.84
CA TRP A 43 -2.08 17.19 -1.64
C TRP A 43 -1.71 16.44 -2.91
N GLN A 44 -2.11 16.92 -4.09
CA GLN A 44 -1.66 16.33 -5.35
C GLN A 44 -0.17 16.55 -5.57
N GLU A 45 0.34 17.75 -5.32
CA GLU A 45 1.78 18.05 -5.42
C GLU A 45 2.59 17.20 -4.45
N ASP A 46 2.13 17.06 -3.20
CA ASP A 46 2.76 16.19 -2.20
C ASP A 46 2.78 14.72 -2.66
N ILE A 47 1.65 14.22 -3.17
CA ILE A 47 1.60 12.87 -3.73
C ILE A 47 2.51 12.75 -4.95
N GLN A 48 2.60 13.74 -5.83
CA GLN A 48 3.50 13.69 -6.99
C GLN A 48 4.96 13.69 -6.56
N LYS A 49 5.30 14.44 -5.51
CA LYS A 49 6.62 14.46 -4.90
C LYS A 49 6.97 13.11 -4.27
N GLU A 50 6.03 12.45 -3.60
CA GLU A 50 6.19 11.08 -3.09
C GLU A 50 6.22 10.02 -4.20
N ARG A 51 5.42 10.19 -5.26
CA ARG A 51 5.40 9.25 -6.40
C ARG A 51 6.74 9.17 -7.10
N GLY A 52 7.54 10.24 -7.08
CA GLY A 52 8.86 10.29 -7.71
C GLY A 52 9.97 9.52 -6.97
N THR A 53 9.77 9.11 -5.71
CA THR A 53 10.85 8.54 -4.88
C THR A 53 10.79 7.02 -4.70
N LEU A 54 9.61 6.40 -4.81
CA LEU A 54 9.45 4.96 -4.59
C LEU A 54 9.50 4.15 -5.89
N PRO A 55 10.49 3.26 -6.07
CA PRO A 55 10.53 2.39 -7.23
C PRO A 55 9.36 1.40 -7.22
N ARG A 56 8.79 1.14 -8.39
CA ARG A 56 7.72 0.14 -8.55
C ARG A 56 8.32 -1.21 -8.89
N PHE A 57 7.80 -2.25 -8.26
CA PHE A 57 8.10 -3.61 -8.64
C PHE A 57 7.48 -3.91 -10.01
N LYS A 58 8.25 -4.51 -10.93
CA LYS A 58 7.81 -4.88 -12.29
C LYS A 58 7.78 -6.39 -12.49
N THR A 59 8.87 -7.09 -12.17
CA THR A 59 9.00 -8.53 -12.39
C THR A 59 9.95 -9.14 -11.39
N MET A 60 9.72 -10.41 -11.04
CA MET A 60 10.62 -11.22 -10.22
C MET A 60 10.90 -12.53 -10.95
N THR A 61 12.15 -12.96 -10.95
CA THR A 61 12.55 -14.31 -11.33
C THR A 61 13.31 -14.96 -10.19
N TRP A 62 13.26 -16.28 -10.12
CA TRP A 62 13.95 -17.06 -9.10
C TRP A 62 14.68 -18.23 -9.74
N ASP A 63 15.84 -18.56 -9.17
CA ASP A 63 16.64 -19.74 -9.49
C ASP A 63 17.04 -20.45 -8.20
N MET A 64 17.28 -21.76 -8.25
CA MET A 64 17.89 -22.48 -7.12
C MET A 64 19.34 -22.83 -7.45
N VAL A 65 20.25 -22.46 -6.56
CA VAL A 65 21.64 -22.86 -6.62
C VAL A 65 21.85 -23.98 -5.62
N SER A 66 22.01 -25.19 -6.16
CA SER A 66 22.55 -26.31 -5.40
C SER A 66 24.06 -26.18 -5.44
N GLN A 67 24.71 -26.05 -4.28
CA GLN A 67 26.17 -25.95 -4.24
C GLN A 67 26.76 -27.35 -4.47
N GLU A 68 27.88 -27.43 -5.19
CA GLU A 68 28.55 -28.70 -5.50
C GLU A 68 29.16 -29.29 -4.21
N GLY A 69 28.39 -30.16 -3.55
CA GLY A 69 28.77 -30.86 -2.32
C GLY A 69 27.56 -31.52 -1.66
N GLU A 70 27.74 -32.75 -1.17
CA GLU A 70 26.67 -33.66 -0.72
C GLU A 70 25.89 -33.17 0.53
N LEU A 71 26.31 -32.07 1.16
CA LEU A 71 25.78 -31.59 2.45
C LEU A 71 25.41 -30.10 2.49
N MET A 72 25.39 -29.39 1.36
CA MET A 72 25.08 -27.96 1.37
C MET A 72 23.59 -27.66 1.15
N GLU A 73 23.03 -26.81 2.01
CA GLU A 73 21.65 -26.36 1.84
C GLU A 73 21.49 -25.53 0.56
N PRO A 74 20.45 -25.81 -0.26
CA PRO A 74 20.20 -25.06 -1.48
C PRO A 74 19.81 -23.62 -1.15
N LEU A 75 20.33 -22.68 -1.94
CA LEU A 75 20.01 -21.25 -1.83
C LEU A 75 19.10 -20.81 -2.97
N ALA A 76 18.06 -20.06 -2.64
CA ALA A 76 17.20 -19.42 -3.63
C ALA A 76 17.83 -18.10 -4.06
N VAL A 77 18.04 -17.92 -5.36
CA VAL A 77 18.52 -16.68 -5.97
C VAL A 77 17.31 -15.93 -6.50
N ILE A 78 17.06 -14.75 -5.96
CA ILE A 78 15.96 -13.89 -6.38
C ILE A 78 16.51 -12.72 -7.18
N ASN A 79 15.90 -12.46 -8.34
CA ASN A 79 16.16 -11.28 -9.15
C ASN A 79 14.88 -10.45 -9.21
N LEU A 80 14.95 -9.18 -8.82
CA LEU A 80 13.86 -8.23 -8.88
C LEU A 80 14.16 -7.15 -9.92
N LYS A 81 13.18 -6.88 -10.78
CA LYS A 81 13.19 -5.72 -11.67
C LYS A 81 12.34 -4.61 -11.08
N LEU A 82 12.99 -3.48 -10.82
CA LEU A 82 12.37 -2.28 -10.28
C LEU A 82 12.34 -1.19 -11.34
N GLN A 83 11.22 -0.48 -11.44
CA GLN A 83 11.03 0.64 -12.35
C GLN A 83 11.04 1.95 -11.55
N SER A 84 11.88 2.91 -11.97
CA SER A 84 11.84 4.27 -11.41
C SER A 84 10.66 5.08 -11.96
N ASN A 85 10.05 5.88 -11.10
CA ASN A 85 8.91 6.74 -11.41
C ASN A 85 9.31 8.19 -11.77
N ALA A 86 10.61 8.47 -11.88
CA ALA A 86 11.10 9.80 -12.26
C ALA A 86 10.60 10.15 -13.68
N HIS A 87 9.90 11.27 -13.79
CA HIS A 87 8.96 11.63 -14.88
C HIS A 87 9.57 11.80 -16.28
N THR A 88 10.83 11.45 -16.52
CA THR A 88 11.49 11.70 -17.81
C THR A 88 12.43 10.58 -18.28
N GLN A 89 12.70 9.55 -17.46
CA GLN A 89 13.52 8.42 -17.90
C GLN A 89 13.13 7.15 -17.15
N THR A 90 12.45 6.22 -17.84
CA THR A 90 12.16 4.89 -17.31
C THR A 90 13.46 4.09 -17.22
N LYS A 91 14.16 4.22 -16.10
CA LYS A 91 15.32 3.40 -15.78
C LYS A 91 14.86 2.18 -15.00
N GLU A 92 15.16 1.00 -15.54
CA GLU A 92 15.02 -0.26 -14.82
C GLU A 92 16.28 -0.51 -13.98
N THR A 93 16.07 -1.01 -12.77
CA THR A 93 17.13 -1.42 -11.85
C THR A 93 16.90 -2.88 -11.49
N ASP A 94 17.90 -3.72 -11.75
CA ASP A 94 17.92 -5.10 -11.32
C ASP A 94 18.55 -5.23 -9.92
N VAL A 95 17.86 -5.90 -9.01
CA VAL A 95 18.34 -6.22 -7.67
C VAL A 95 18.39 -7.73 -7.53
N LYS A 96 19.58 -8.27 -7.22
CA LYS A 96 19.82 -9.72 -7.07
C LYS A 96 20.31 -10.03 -5.67
N PHE A 97 19.72 -11.03 -5.03
CA PHE A 97 20.11 -11.50 -3.71
C PHE A 97 19.84 -12.99 -3.55
N GLN A 98 20.46 -13.59 -2.53
CA GLN A 98 20.32 -15.01 -2.20
C GLN A 98 19.62 -15.16 -0.85
N LEU A 99 18.79 -16.18 -0.73
CA LEU A 99 18.03 -16.50 0.47
C LEU A 99 18.22 -17.97 0.84
N ALA A 100 18.51 -18.22 2.12
CA ALA A 100 18.36 -19.53 2.71
C ALA A 100 16.87 -19.84 2.96
N LYS A 101 16.55 -21.13 3.13
CA LYS A 101 15.17 -21.61 3.33
C LYS A 101 14.44 -20.91 4.47
N ASN A 102 15.12 -20.75 5.61
CA ASN A 102 14.56 -20.08 6.79
C ASN A 102 14.26 -18.60 6.54
N THR A 103 15.17 -17.87 5.89
CA THR A 103 14.98 -16.46 5.55
C THR A 103 13.84 -16.27 4.55
N LEU A 104 13.75 -17.12 3.53
CA LEU A 104 12.64 -17.09 2.58
C LEU A 104 11.31 -17.35 3.28
N ASN A 105 11.24 -18.31 4.21
CA ASN A 105 10.03 -18.57 4.98
C ASN A 105 9.63 -17.36 5.83
N THR A 106 10.56 -16.73 6.55
CA THR A 106 10.30 -15.51 7.32
C THR A 106 9.79 -14.37 6.44
N MET A 107 10.36 -14.21 5.23
CA MET A 107 9.90 -13.22 4.25
C MET A 107 8.48 -13.52 3.77
N MET A 108 8.12 -14.78 3.52
CA MET A 108 6.74 -15.13 3.16
C MET A 108 5.75 -14.84 4.29
N GLN A 109 6.11 -15.15 5.54
CA GLN A 109 5.28 -14.84 6.70
C GLN A 109 5.06 -13.33 6.86
N SER A 110 6.10 -12.52 6.66
CA SER A 110 5.94 -11.06 6.71
C SER A 110 5.06 -10.54 5.57
N MET A 111 5.18 -11.08 4.35
CA MET A 111 4.30 -10.73 3.23
C MET A 111 2.83 -11.10 3.52
N TYR A 112 2.55 -12.25 4.13
CA TYR A 112 1.20 -12.61 4.56
C TYR A 112 0.66 -11.63 5.60
N CYS A 113 1.47 -11.27 6.59
CA CYS A 113 1.10 -10.27 7.59
C CYS A 113 0.79 -8.90 6.95
N ILE A 114 1.61 -8.45 6.00
CA ILE A 114 1.38 -7.20 5.25
C ILE A 114 0.08 -7.29 4.44
N ARG A 115 -0.18 -8.41 3.74
CA ARG A 115 -1.43 -8.62 3.00
C ARG A 115 -2.64 -8.49 3.91
N ASP A 116 -2.59 -9.12 5.08
CA ASP A 116 -3.70 -9.12 6.03
C ASP A 116 -3.93 -7.70 6.58
N GLN A 117 -2.85 -6.98 6.94
CA GLN A 117 -2.94 -5.57 7.35
C GLN A 117 -3.50 -4.65 6.26
N LEU A 118 -3.11 -4.87 5.00
CA LEU A 118 -3.60 -4.08 3.87
C LEU A 118 -5.06 -4.40 3.51
N SER A 119 -5.52 -5.61 3.85
CA SER A 119 -6.91 -6.05 3.63
C SER A 119 -7.86 -5.59 4.75
N ASP A 120 -7.40 -5.59 6.01
CA ASP A 120 -8.15 -5.18 7.21
C ASP A 120 -8.42 -3.66 7.26
N ILE A 121 -7.73 -2.85 6.44
CA ILE A 121 -7.97 -1.40 6.31
C ILE A 121 -9.40 -1.07 5.79
N GLY A 122 -10.15 -2.07 5.32
CA GLY A 122 -11.56 -1.96 4.92
C GLY A 122 -12.58 -2.24 6.02
N GLU A 123 -12.20 -2.86 7.14
CA GLU A 123 -13.12 -3.22 8.23
C GLU A 123 -12.71 -2.49 9.51
N THR A 124 -13.49 -1.47 9.86
CA THR A 124 -13.50 -0.91 11.20
C THR A 124 -13.68 -2.05 12.20
N ARG A 125 -12.61 -2.43 12.91
CA ARG A 125 -12.70 -3.25 14.11
C ARG A 125 -13.63 -2.56 15.09
N HIS A 126 -14.88 -3.01 15.13
CA HIS A 126 -15.76 -2.76 16.26
C HIS A 126 -15.14 -3.41 17.48
N GLU A 127 -14.80 -2.57 18.47
CA GLU A 127 -14.51 -2.97 19.84
C GLU A 127 -15.63 -3.90 20.36
N PRO A 128 -15.33 -5.07 20.93
CA PRO A 128 -16.30 -5.77 21.74
C PRO A 128 -16.47 -4.97 23.04
N LEU A 129 -17.60 -4.28 23.14
CA LEU A 129 -18.07 -3.67 24.37
C LEU A 129 -18.28 -4.79 25.41
N HIS A 130 -17.33 -4.95 26.33
CA HIS A 130 -17.55 -5.71 27.56
C HIS A 130 -18.51 -4.91 28.45
N GLN A 131 -19.82 -5.11 28.25
CA GLN A 131 -20.80 -4.90 29.31
C GLN A 131 -20.64 -6.04 30.29
N GLN A 132 -19.91 -5.81 31.38
CA GLN A 132 -20.01 -6.67 32.55
C GLN A 132 -21.04 -6.05 33.49
N THR A 133 -22.17 -6.74 33.55
CA THR A 133 -23.34 -6.50 34.38
C THR A 133 -22.96 -6.59 35.85
N ASP A 134 -23.33 -5.56 36.61
CA ASP A 134 -23.50 -5.67 38.06
C ASP A 134 -24.54 -6.75 38.36
N MET A 135 -24.15 -7.80 39.09
CA MET A 135 -25.04 -8.56 39.97
C MET A 135 -24.22 -9.39 40.97
N VAL A 136 -24.12 -8.91 42.20
CA VAL A 136 -24.44 -9.56 43.50
C VAL A 136 -24.03 -8.60 44.63
#